data_AF-A0AAE0EB61-F1
#
_entry.id   AF-A0AAE0EB61-F1
#
_cell.length_a   1.000
_cell.length_b   1.000
_cell.length_c   1.000
_cell.angle_alpha   90.00
_cell.angle_beta   90.00
_cell.angle_gamma   90.00
#
_symmetry.space_group_name_H-M   'P 1'
#
loop_
_entity.id
_entity.type
_entity.pdbx_description
1 polymer ?
#
loop_
_entity_poly.entity_id
_entity_poly.type
_entity_poly.pdbx_seq_one_letter_code
_entity_poly.pdbx_strand_id
1 'polypeptide(L)'
;MPHVEQFKVNTDLYEHVRRYQSAMAQYDYNDAHMCRMLPQILGDQGSRWFGGLTSGLIDNFEELIQAFTQQFMVNIQRRKSISVLSTLKQKKDENLKD
;
A
#
# COMPACT_ATOMS: atom_id res chain seq x y z
N MET A 1 20.86 -8.43 2.94
CA MET A 1 19.55 -7.98 2.44
C MET A 1 19.15 -6.76 3.27
N PRO A 2 18.71 -5.65 2.66
CA PRO A 2 18.28 -4.46 3.40
C PRO A 2 17.15 -4.82 4.40
N HIS A 3 17.32 -4.44 5.66
CA HIS A 3 16.30 -4.64 6.69
C HIS A 3 15.30 -3.47 6.65
N VAL A 4 14.30 -3.59 5.78
CA VAL A 4 13.17 -2.65 5.73
C VAL A 4 11.98 -3.31 6.42
N GLU A 5 11.38 -2.63 7.38
CA GLU A 5 10.16 -3.11 8.03
C GLU A 5 9.03 -3.29 7.02
N GLN A 6 8.07 -4.17 7.31
CA GLN A 6 6.91 -4.33 6.44
C GLN A 6 5.97 -3.12 6.52
N PHE A 7 5.37 -2.77 5.38
CA PHE A 7 4.35 -1.73 5.28
C PHE A 7 3.14 -2.10 6.14
N LYS A 8 2.77 -1.20 7.06
CA LYS A 8 1.56 -1.30 7.86
C LYS A 8 0.51 -0.36 7.30
N VAL A 9 -0.73 -0.82 7.26
CA VAL A 9 -1.90 -0.07 6.74
C VAL A 9 -2.12 1.30 7.42
N ASN A 10 -1.57 1.50 8.63
CA ASN A 10 -1.65 2.76 9.39
C ASN A 10 -0.41 3.66 9.25
N THR A 11 0.61 3.26 8.49
CA THR A 11 1.84 4.04 8.29
C THR A 11 1.70 4.91 7.04
N ASP A 12 2.29 6.12 7.07
CA ASP A 12 2.37 6.97 5.89
C ASP A 12 3.14 6.26 4.77
N LEU A 13 2.47 6.06 3.64
CA LEU A 13 3.02 5.30 2.52
C LEU A 13 4.22 5.99 1.89
N TYR A 14 4.21 7.33 1.80
CA TYR A 14 5.31 8.09 1.23
C TYR A 14 6.53 8.04 2.15
N GLU A 15 6.34 8.13 3.46
CA GLU A 15 7.43 7.97 4.43
C GLU A 15 8.04 6.55 4.36
N HIS A 16 7.19 5.53 4.23
CA HIS A 16 7.65 4.15 4.08
C HIS A 16 8.47 3.94 2.80
N VAL A 17 7.99 4.47 1.66
CA VAL A 17 8.71 4.43 0.38
C VAL A 17 10.05 5.15 0.48
N ARG A 18 10.11 6.32 1.11
CA ARG A 18 11.38 7.06 1.29
C ARG A 18 12.38 6.26 2.11
N ARG A 19 11.94 5.63 3.20
CA ARG A 19 12.81 4.75 4.01
C ARG A 19 13.31 3.56 3.21
N TYR A 20 12.44 2.96 2.41
CA TYR A 20 12.81 1.89 1.49
C TYR A 20 13.86 2.35 0.47
N GLN A 21 13.63 3.46 -0.24
CA GLN A 21 14.58 4.01 -1.20
C GLN A 21 15.95 4.32 -0.57
N SER A 22 15.97 4.95 0.62
CA SER A 22 17.21 5.20 1.35
C SER A 22 17.93 3.92 1.75
N ALA A 23 17.19 2.87 2.16
CA ALA A 23 17.79 1.57 2.46
C ALA A 23 18.37 0.91 1.21
N MET A 24 17.67 0.96 0.07
CA MET A 24 18.16 0.39 -1.20
C MET A 24 19.40 1.11 -1.73
N ALA A 25 19.47 2.44 -1.57
CA ALA A 25 20.62 3.24 -1.97
C ALA A 25 21.91 2.84 -1.24
N GLN A 26 21.82 2.32 -0.01
CA GLN A 26 22.98 1.80 0.74
C GLN A 26 23.58 0.53 0.12
N TYR A 27 22.80 -0.21 -0.67
CA TYR A 27 23.23 -1.46 -1.31
C TYR A 27 23.49 -1.29 -2.81
N ASP A 28 23.49 -0.05 -3.33
CA ASP A 28 23.65 0.26 -4.76
C ASP A 28 22.65 -0.50 -5.66
N TYR A 29 21.42 -0.62 -5.16
CA TYR A 29 20.36 -1.33 -5.85
C TYR A 29 19.64 -0.42 -6.85
N ASN A 30 19.68 -0.83 -8.12
CA ASN A 30 18.90 -0.22 -9.19
C ASN A 30 17.40 -0.54 -9.10
N ASP A 31 16.60 0.14 -9.93
CA ASP A 31 15.15 -0.01 -10.01
C ASP A 31 14.68 -1.46 -10.17
N ALA A 32 15.39 -2.27 -10.96
CA ALA A 32 15.05 -3.67 -11.14
C ALA A 32 15.18 -4.49 -9.84
N HIS A 33 16.23 -4.23 -9.05
CA HIS A 33 16.38 -4.83 -7.73
C HIS A 33 15.30 -4.36 -6.76
N MET A 34 14.94 -3.07 -6.81
CA MET A 34 13.90 -2.48 -5.98
C MET A 34 12.52 -3.09 -6.30
N CYS A 35 12.14 -3.17 -7.58
CA CYS A 35 10.90 -3.80 -8.01
C CYS A 35 10.80 -5.27 -7.57
N ARG A 36 11.90 -6.03 -7.64
CA ARG A 36 11.92 -7.44 -7.24
C ARG A 36 11.74 -7.64 -5.73
N MET A 37 12.19 -6.70 -4.91
CA MET A 37 12.10 -6.81 -3.45
C MET A 37 10.88 -6.12 -2.84
N LEU A 38 10.18 -5.29 -3.62
CA LEU A 38 8.96 -4.62 -3.17
C LEU A 38 7.93 -5.60 -2.56
N PRO A 39 7.63 -6.78 -3.12
CA PRO A 39 6.63 -7.69 -2.53
C PRO A 39 6.92 -8.07 -1.07
N GLN A 40 8.22 -8.17 -0.71
CA GLN A 40 8.65 -8.58 0.62
C GLN A 40 8.42 -7.51 1.69
N ILE A 41 8.53 -6.24 1.31
CA ILE A 41 8.24 -5.12 2.22
C ILE A 41 6.75 -4.81 2.28
N LEU A 42 5.95 -5.21 1.29
CA LEU A 42 4.52 -4.87 1.26
C LEU A 42 3.64 -5.82 2.09
N GLY A 43 4.23 -6.83 2.74
CA GLY A 43 3.50 -7.87 3.46
C GLY A 43 2.57 -8.69 2.56
N ASP A 44 1.72 -9.54 3.16
CA ASP A 44 0.88 -10.49 2.42
C ASP A 44 -0.06 -9.82 1.41
N GLN A 45 -0.65 -8.69 1.80
CA GLN A 45 -1.64 -7.99 0.98
C GLN A 45 -1.00 -7.40 -0.28
N GLY A 46 0.19 -6.80 -0.17
CA GLY A 46 0.86 -6.22 -1.32
C GLY A 46 1.64 -7.23 -2.16
N SER A 47 2.14 -8.32 -1.56
CA SER A 47 2.62 -9.48 -2.32
C SER A 47 1.54 -10.06 -3.23
N ARG A 48 0.30 -10.21 -2.72
CA ARG A 48 -0.84 -10.71 -3.53
C ARG A 48 -1.23 -9.76 -4.65
N TRP A 49 -1.18 -8.45 -4.40
CA TRP A 49 -1.38 -7.44 -5.43
C TRP A 49 -0.31 -7.53 -6.52
N PHE A 50 0.96 -7.62 -6.11
CA PHE A 50 2.09 -7.68 -7.03
C PHE A 50 2.03 -8.93 -7.92
N GLY A 51 1.63 -10.07 -7.39
CA GLY A 51 1.42 -11.30 -8.17
C GLY A 51 0.27 -11.22 -9.19
N GLY A 52 -0.61 -10.21 -9.09
CA GLY A 52 -1.67 -9.94 -10.06
C GLY A 52 -1.29 -8.93 -11.15
N LEU A 53 -0.09 -8.34 -11.10
CA LEU A 53 0.38 -7.42 -12.13
C LEU A 53 0.79 -8.20 -13.38
N THR A 54 0.36 -7.73 -14.55
CA THR A 54 0.82 -8.30 -15.82
C THR A 54 2.30 -7.94 -16.01
N SER A 55 3.13 -8.93 -16.35
CA SER A 55 4.54 -8.72 -16.64
C SER A 55 4.70 -7.70 -17.77
N GLY A 56 5.52 -6.67 -17.57
CA GLY A 56 5.76 -5.59 -18.55
C GLY A 56 4.83 -4.38 -18.46
N LEU A 57 3.98 -4.26 -17.43
CA LEU A 57 3.19 -3.05 -17.17
C LEU A 57 3.95 -1.95 -16.41
N ILE A 58 5.12 -2.27 -15.86
CA ILE A 58 5.84 -1.43 -14.91
C ILE A 58 7.31 -1.49 -15.27
N ASP A 59 7.81 -0.39 -15.79
CA ASP A 59 9.16 -0.31 -16.35
C ASP A 59 10.18 0.18 -15.33
N ASN A 60 9.73 0.83 -14.26
CA ASN A 60 10.59 1.40 -13.23
C ASN A 60 9.94 1.37 -11.83
N PHE A 61 10.76 1.67 -10.82
CA PHE A 61 10.30 1.65 -9.43
C PHE A 61 9.26 2.73 -9.12
N GLU A 62 9.33 3.89 -9.77
CA GLU A 62 8.40 5.00 -9.55
C GLU A 62 6.98 4.64 -10.02
N GLU A 63 6.84 4.06 -11.21
CA GLU A 63 5.57 3.54 -11.73
C GLU A 63 4.98 2.47 -10.82
N LEU A 64 5.83 1.59 -10.27
CA LEU A 64 5.42 0.56 -9.33
C LEU A 64 4.80 1.16 -8.08
N ILE A 65 5.48 2.15 -7.49
CA ILE A 65 5.00 2.85 -6.30
C ILE A 65 3.73 3.64 -6.60
N GLN A 66 3.63 4.28 -7.76
CA GLN A 66 2.44 5.03 -8.15
C GLN A 66 1.23 4.10 -8.29
N ALA A 67 1.38 2.98 -9.01
CA ALA A 67 0.32 1.96 -9.15
C ALA A 67 -0.08 1.36 -7.79
N PHE A 68 0.92 1.04 -6.95
CA PHE A 68 0.69 0.56 -5.60
C PHE A 68 -0.11 1.58 -4.77
N THR A 69 0.30 2.84 -4.80
CA THR A 69 -0.32 3.94 -4.06
C THR A 69 -1.76 4.17 -4.52
N GLN A 70 -2.03 4.19 -5.82
CA GLN A 70 -3.40 4.31 -6.36
C GLN A 70 -4.29 3.17 -5.85
N GLN A 71 -3.81 1.93 -5.93
CA GLN A 71 -4.61 0.77 -5.53
C GLN A 71 -4.78 0.65 -4.01
N PHE A 72 -3.72 0.91 -3.23
CA PHE A 72 -3.77 0.82 -1.78
C PHE A 72 -4.41 2.03 -1.11
N MET A 73 -4.19 3.26 -1.57
CA MET A 73 -4.89 4.44 -1.01
C MET A 73 -6.39 4.32 -1.21
N VAL A 74 -6.84 3.93 -2.41
CA VAL A 74 -8.26 3.68 -2.67
C VAL A 74 -8.79 2.58 -1.75
N ASN A 75 -8.04 1.48 -1.56
CA ASN A 75 -8.48 0.39 -0.68
C ASN A 75 -8.49 0.78 0.81
N ILE A 76 -7.50 1.54 1.28
CA ILE A 76 -7.43 2.06 2.65
C ILE A 76 -8.55 3.07 2.90
N GLN A 77 -8.80 4.00 1.98
CA GLN A 77 -9.86 4.98 2.08
C GLN A 77 -11.24 4.32 2.04
N ARG A 78 -11.42 3.31 1.19
CA ARG A 78 -12.66 2.52 1.13
C ARG A 78 -12.86 1.68 2.39
N ARG A 79 -11.82 1.06 2.95
CA ARG A 79 -11.88 0.36 4.25
C ARG A 79 -12.20 1.32 5.39
N LYS A 80 -11.57 2.50 5.45
CA LYS A 80 -11.86 3.54 6.45
C LYS A 80 -13.30 4.03 6.31
N SER A 81 -13.78 4.26 5.10
CA SER A 81 -15.16 4.66 4.82
C SER A 81 -16.15 3.56 5.23
N ILE A 82 -15.90 2.30 4.88
CA ILE A 82 -16.74 1.17 5.29
C ILE A 82 -16.70 0.99 6.81
N SER A 83 -15.53 1.09 7.45
CA SER A 83 -15.43 1.04 8.91
C SER A 83 -16.21 2.18 9.56
N VAL A 84 -16.09 3.42 9.08
CA VAL A 84 -16.88 4.56 9.57
C VAL A 84 -18.38 4.33 9.35
N LEU A 85 -18.80 3.82 8.19
CA LEU A 85 -20.18 3.47 7.90
C LEU A 85 -20.69 2.30 8.77
N SER A 86 -19.82 1.35 9.12
CA SER A 86 -20.14 0.22 10.01
C SER A 86 -20.26 0.67 11.48
N THR A 87 -19.46 1.66 11.90
CA THR A 87 -19.54 2.31 13.22
C THR A 87 -20.71 3.28 13.29
N LEU A 88 -21.11 3.88 12.16
CA LEU A 88 -22.42 4.51 11.93
C LEU A 88 -23.50 3.44 11.75
N LYS A 89 -23.47 2.38 12.56
CA LYS A 89 -24.66 1.59 12.84
C LYS A 89 -25.65 2.55 13.50
N GLN A 90 -26.54 3.06 12.66
CA GLN A 90 -27.85 3.63 12.97
C GLN A 90 -28.15 3.58 14.47
N LYS A 91 -27.99 4.72 15.15
CA LYS A 91 -28.52 4.89 16.50
C LYS A 91 -30.00 4.51 16.42
N LYS A 92 -30.45 3.62 17.30
CA LYS A 92 -31.86 3.20 17.46
C LYS A 92 -32.84 4.35 17.80
N ASP A 93 -32.44 5.60 17.69
CA ASP A 93 -33.17 6.78 18.18
C ASP A 93 -33.42 7.86 17.11
N GLU A 94 -33.03 7.65 15.86
CA GLU A 94 -33.60 8.46 14.78
C GLU A 94 -34.96 7.85 14.41
N ASN A 95 -35.99 8.30 15.12
CA ASN A 95 -37.37 8.15 14.67
C ASN A 95 -37.45 8.73 13.25
N LEU A 96 -37.79 7.88 12.27
CA LEU A 96 -38.53 8.35 11.10
C LEU A 96 -39.88 8.86 11.63
N LYS A 97 -39.95 10.16 11.91
CA LYS A 97 -41.23 10.84 12.01
C LYS A 97 -41.57 11.41 10.64
N ASP A 98 -42.61 10.78 10.09
CA ASP A 98 -43.45 11.09 8.91
C ASP A 98 -42.78 11.33 7.56
#